data_AF-A0A7G8WLR8-F1
#
_entry.id   AF-A0A7G8WLR8-F1
#
_cell.length_a   1.000
_cell.length_b   1.000
_cell.length_c   1.000
_cell.angle_alpha   90.00
_cell.angle_beta   90.00
_cell.angle_gamma   90.00
#
_symmetry.space_group_name_H-M   'P 1'
#
loop_
_entity.id
_entity.type
_entity.pdbx_description
1 polymer ?
#
loop_
_entity_poly.entity_id
_entity_poly.type
_entity_poly.pdbx_seq_one_letter_code
_entity_poly.pdbx_strand_id
1 'polypeptide(L)'
;MDVPTLIHFYSPATGVSLELPPGFESGLQDATSAQYEWRDDDDEEVLARLVVSALSSISPADGAAAVLQVVEAFANADGDLLEERSATVDDCPTATVLVHLPDGVTGSTPISGPDGDDVLVHFTAAAFDGRICTITGFAPWSERARWTHVYDEAVSSCRFL
;
A
#
# COMPACT_ATOMS: atom_id res chain seq x y z
N MET A 1 -6.84 20.65 -20.65
CA MET A 1 -7.00 19.86 -19.41
C MET A 1 -6.69 18.45 -19.83
N ASP A 2 -5.46 18.02 -19.62
CA ASP A 2 -5.11 16.60 -19.79
C ASP A 2 -5.89 15.84 -18.71
N VAL A 3 -6.71 14.88 -19.14
CA VAL A 3 -7.32 13.94 -18.21
C VAL A 3 -6.15 13.16 -17.62
N PRO A 4 -5.95 13.11 -16.28
CA PRO A 4 -4.95 12.24 -15.72
C PRO A 4 -5.32 10.81 -16.13
N THR A 5 -4.51 10.20 -16.98
CA THR A 5 -4.75 8.87 -17.54
C THR A 5 -4.45 7.83 -16.49
N LEU A 6 -5.29 7.70 -15.47
CA LEU A 6 -5.12 6.63 -14.50
C LEU A 6 -5.42 5.27 -15.17
N ILE A 7 -4.63 4.26 -14.82
CA ILE A 7 -4.76 2.88 -15.30
C ILE A 7 -5.42 2.05 -14.20
N HIS A 8 -6.47 1.33 -14.58
CA HIS A 8 -7.21 0.46 -13.68
C HIS A 8 -6.52 -0.90 -13.51
N PHE A 9 -6.32 -1.31 -12.27
CA PHE A 9 -5.80 -2.62 -11.89
C PHE A 9 -6.83 -3.35 -11.04
N TYR A 10 -7.01 -4.64 -11.30
CA TYR A 10 -7.89 -5.51 -10.51
C TYR A 10 -7.20 -6.84 -10.25
N SER A 11 -7.24 -7.29 -8.99
CA SER A 11 -6.77 -8.61 -8.61
C SER A 11 -7.93 -9.46 -8.07
N PRO A 12 -8.29 -10.56 -8.75
CA PRO A 12 -9.28 -11.50 -8.21
C PRO A 12 -8.78 -12.26 -6.97
N ALA A 13 -7.46 -12.27 -6.72
CA ALA A 13 -6.90 -12.90 -5.54
C ALA A 13 -7.16 -12.07 -4.27
N THR A 14 -7.17 -10.74 -4.40
CA THR A 14 -7.41 -9.83 -3.27
C THR A 14 -8.84 -9.31 -3.21
N GLY A 15 -9.59 -9.37 -4.32
CA GLY A 15 -10.92 -8.74 -4.42
C GLY A 15 -10.85 -7.22 -4.47
N VAL A 16 -9.68 -6.65 -4.77
CA VAL A 16 -9.47 -5.20 -4.79
C VAL A 16 -9.19 -4.74 -6.21
N SER A 17 -9.89 -3.68 -6.59
CA SER A 17 -9.52 -2.87 -7.75
C SER A 17 -9.05 -1.50 -7.31
N LEU A 18 -8.13 -0.90 -8.05
CA LEU A 18 -7.56 0.42 -7.78
C LEU A 18 -7.03 1.05 -9.07
N GLU A 19 -6.70 2.33 -9.00
CA GLU A 19 -6.15 3.11 -10.10
C GLU A 19 -4.73 3.60 -9.77
N LEU A 20 -3.81 3.47 -10.74
CA LEU A 20 -2.42 3.94 -10.62
C LEU A 20 -2.02 4.76 -11.86
N PRO A 21 -1.04 5.68 -11.74
CA PRO A 21 -0.53 6.41 -12.89
C PRO A 21 0.10 5.51 -13.97
N PRO A 22 0.17 5.97 -15.24
CA PRO A 22 0.90 5.26 -16.29
C PRO A 22 2.37 5.09 -15.91
N GLY A 23 2.90 3.87 -16.06
CA GLY A 23 4.26 3.48 -15.65
C GLY A 23 4.27 2.37 -14.59
N PHE A 24 3.15 2.16 -13.90
CA PHE A 24 2.96 0.94 -13.11
C PHE A 24 2.63 -0.25 -14.01
N GLU A 25 3.22 -1.40 -13.68
CA GLU A 25 2.96 -2.69 -14.30
C GLU A 25 2.62 -3.74 -13.25
N SER A 26 1.83 -4.75 -13.63
CA SER A 26 1.54 -5.88 -12.74
C SER A 26 2.79 -6.73 -12.51
N GLY A 27 3.17 -6.89 -11.25
CA GLY A 27 4.28 -7.73 -10.81
C GLY A 27 3.81 -9.12 -10.38
N LEU A 28 4.37 -9.61 -9.26
CA LEU A 28 4.01 -10.91 -8.69
C LEU A 28 2.58 -10.93 -8.14
N GLN A 29 1.91 -12.07 -8.32
CA GLN A 29 0.59 -12.32 -7.76
C GLN A 29 0.52 -13.76 -7.23
N ASP A 30 -0.06 -13.93 -6.05
CA ASP A 30 -0.34 -15.23 -5.45
C ASP A 30 -1.84 -15.38 -5.09
N ALA A 31 -2.18 -16.36 -4.26
CA ALA A 31 -3.56 -16.65 -3.89
C ALA A 31 -4.21 -15.56 -3.01
N THR A 32 -3.41 -14.68 -2.40
CA THR A 32 -3.83 -13.68 -1.42
C THR A 32 -3.21 -12.30 -1.64
N SER A 33 -2.26 -12.16 -2.56
CA SER A 33 -1.57 -10.89 -2.81
C SER A 33 -1.41 -10.58 -4.30
N ALA A 34 -1.32 -9.30 -4.62
CA ALA A 34 -0.96 -8.79 -5.94
C ALA A 34 -0.01 -7.58 -5.79
N GLN A 35 0.96 -7.49 -6.69
CA GLN A 35 1.97 -6.42 -6.69
C GLN A 35 1.88 -5.60 -7.97
N TYR A 36 2.15 -4.31 -7.85
CA TYR A 36 2.25 -3.37 -8.96
C TYR A 36 3.54 -2.58 -8.79
N GLU A 37 4.35 -2.51 -9.83
CA GLU A 37 5.71 -1.98 -9.77
C GLU A 37 5.90 -0.86 -10.79
N TRP A 38 6.54 0.22 -10.36
CA TRP A 38 7.12 1.22 -11.24
C TRP A 38 8.60 0.91 -11.37
N ARG A 39 9.07 0.73 -12.60
CA ARG A 39 10.48 0.41 -12.88
C ARG A 39 11.18 1.52 -13.63
N ASP A 40 12.50 1.56 -13.51
CA ASP A 40 13.35 2.32 -14.41
C ASP A 40 13.36 1.62 -15.79
N ASP A 41 13.19 2.40 -16.85
CA ASP A 41 13.15 1.91 -18.23
C ASP A 41 14.54 1.43 -18.70
N ASP A 42 15.63 1.92 -18.09
CA ASP A 42 16.99 1.68 -18.54
C ASP A 42 17.60 0.38 -17.97
N ASP A 43 17.27 -0.01 -16.73
CA ASP A 43 17.87 -1.15 -16.04
C ASP A 43 16.88 -2.10 -15.30
N GLU A 44 15.57 -1.90 -15.50
CA GLU A 44 14.49 -2.65 -14.85
C GLU A 44 14.47 -2.57 -13.30
N GLU A 45 15.20 -1.62 -12.70
CA GLU A 45 15.19 -1.40 -11.25
C GLU A 45 13.79 -0.99 -10.76
N VAL A 46 13.33 -1.56 -9.63
CA VAL A 46 12.02 -1.20 -9.05
C VAL A 46 12.16 0.07 -8.21
N LEU A 47 11.67 1.19 -8.75
CA LEU A 47 11.70 2.51 -8.10
C LEU A 47 10.53 2.73 -7.14
N ALA A 48 9.41 2.04 -7.35
CA ALA A 48 8.29 2.03 -6.41
C ALA A 48 7.48 0.75 -6.55
N ARG A 49 6.91 0.28 -5.44
CA ARG A 49 6.06 -0.91 -5.41
C ARG A 49 4.80 -0.63 -4.61
N LEU A 50 3.67 -1.15 -5.06
CA LEU A 50 2.44 -1.25 -4.29
C LEU A 50 2.03 -2.72 -4.18
N VAL A 51 1.79 -3.18 -2.96
CA VAL A 51 1.38 -4.55 -2.64
C VAL A 51 0.01 -4.52 -2.03
N VAL A 52 -0.94 -5.24 -2.63
CA VAL A 52 -2.26 -5.48 -2.05
C VAL A 52 -2.27 -6.88 -1.49
N SER A 53 -2.68 -7.07 -0.25
CA SER A 53 -2.79 -8.38 0.41
C SER A 53 -4.13 -8.54 1.11
N ALA A 54 -4.77 -9.69 0.95
CA ALA A 54 -5.93 -10.10 1.73
C ALA A 54 -5.44 -10.93 2.93
N LEU A 55 -5.56 -10.35 4.12
CA LEU A 55 -5.21 -10.98 5.39
C LEU A 55 -6.41 -11.74 5.99
N SER A 56 -6.14 -12.38 7.13
CA SER A 56 -7.02 -13.25 7.89
C SER A 56 -8.45 -12.74 8.08
N SER A 57 -9.37 -13.69 8.31
CA SER A 57 -10.76 -13.43 8.64
C SER A 57 -10.90 -12.65 9.96
N ILE A 58 -11.74 -11.62 9.94
CA ILE A 58 -12.19 -10.88 11.12
C ILE A 58 -13.69 -11.05 11.30
N SER A 59 -14.16 -10.87 12.53
CA SER A 59 -15.59 -10.69 12.79
C SER A 59 -16.08 -9.41 12.11
N PRO A 60 -17.20 -9.43 11.37
CA PRO A 60 -17.76 -8.22 10.76
C PRO A 60 -18.07 -7.11 11.77
N ALA A 61 -18.35 -7.46 13.04
CA ALA A 61 -18.64 -6.50 14.09
C ALA A 61 -17.42 -5.68 14.54
N ASP A 62 -16.20 -6.16 14.24
CA ASP A 62 -14.95 -5.59 14.74
C ASP A 62 -14.15 -4.84 13.67
N GLY A 63 -14.72 -4.63 12.47
CA GLY A 63 -14.02 -4.12 11.29
C GLY A 63 -13.11 -2.90 11.55
N ALA A 64 -13.69 -1.81 12.07
CA ALA A 64 -12.93 -0.59 12.33
C ALA A 64 -11.88 -0.75 13.44
N ALA A 65 -12.19 -1.50 14.50
CA ALA A 65 -11.25 -1.74 15.59
C ALA A 65 -10.08 -2.64 15.14
N ALA A 66 -10.36 -3.64 14.32
CA ALA A 66 -9.35 -4.52 13.74
C ALA A 66 -8.42 -3.75 12.77
N VAL A 67 -8.97 -2.85 11.96
CA VAL A 67 -8.18 -1.95 11.09
C VAL A 67 -7.21 -1.11 11.90
N LEU A 68 -7.67 -0.47 12.97
CA LEU A 68 -6.81 0.33 13.85
C LEU A 68 -5.74 -0.53 14.52
N GLN A 69 -6.09 -1.70 15.04
CA GLN A 69 -5.10 -2.60 15.66
C GLN A 69 -4.01 -3.05 14.69
N VAL A 70 -4.35 -3.32 13.43
CA VAL A 70 -3.38 -3.73 12.40
C VAL A 70 -2.43 -2.58 12.06
N VAL A 71 -2.97 -1.37 11.92
CA VAL A 71 -2.18 -0.17 11.62
C VAL A 71 -1.28 0.23 12.79
N GLU A 72 -1.79 0.20 14.02
CA GLU A 72 -1.01 0.43 15.24
C GLU A 72 0.08 -0.62 15.40
N ALA A 73 -0.22 -1.90 15.14
CA ALA A 73 0.79 -2.95 15.20
C ALA A 73 1.90 -2.74 14.16
N PHE A 74 1.54 -2.31 12.95
CA PHE A 74 2.51 -1.98 11.91
C PHE A 74 3.39 -0.79 12.30
N ALA A 75 2.78 0.31 12.72
CA ALA A 75 3.48 1.54 13.12
C ALA A 75 4.44 1.33 14.32
N ASN A 76 4.14 0.37 15.20
CA ASN A 76 4.99 0.03 16.35
C ASN A 76 6.07 -1.01 16.04
N ALA A 77 6.00 -1.69 14.89
CA ALA A 77 6.91 -2.79 14.57
C ALA A 77 8.30 -2.28 14.18
N ASP A 78 8.38 -1.29 13.29
CA ASP A 78 9.64 -0.79 12.72
C ASP A 78 9.48 0.66 12.21
N GLY A 79 10.52 1.49 12.36
CA GLY A 79 10.60 2.84 11.77
C GLY A 79 10.06 4.00 12.62
N ASP A 80 10.07 5.17 12.01
CA ASP A 80 9.53 6.41 12.56
C ASP A 80 8.14 6.70 11.96
N LEU A 81 7.11 6.69 12.81
CA LEU A 81 5.75 7.08 12.42
C LEU A 81 5.70 8.58 12.12
N LEU A 82 5.24 8.93 10.92
CA LEU A 82 5.15 10.31 10.44
C LEU A 82 3.74 10.86 10.52
N GLU A 83 2.77 10.02 10.15
CA GLU A 83 1.38 10.40 9.99
C GLU A 83 0.48 9.19 10.16
N GLU A 84 -0.69 9.40 10.76
CA GLU A 84 -1.78 8.44 10.86
C GLU A 84 -3.09 9.12 10.46
N ARG A 85 -3.88 8.46 9.61
CA ARG A 85 -5.14 8.95 9.08
C ARG A 85 -6.18 7.85 9.07
N SER A 86 -7.42 8.17 9.41
CA SER A 86 -8.56 7.26 9.24
C SER A 86 -9.55 7.84 8.23
N ALA A 87 -10.16 6.97 7.43
CA ALA A 87 -11.13 7.35 6.42
C ALA A 87 -12.16 6.23 6.22
N THR A 88 -13.11 6.48 5.31
CA THR A 88 -13.98 5.46 4.76
C THR A 88 -13.80 5.49 3.25
N VAL A 89 -13.40 4.35 2.67
CA VAL A 89 -13.19 4.17 1.24
C VAL A 89 -14.12 3.06 0.79
N ASP A 90 -14.97 3.34 -0.20
CA ASP A 90 -15.94 2.37 -0.74
C ASP A 90 -16.76 1.69 0.38
N ASP A 91 -17.30 2.51 1.28
CA ASP A 91 -18.06 2.11 2.48
C ASP A 91 -17.31 1.19 3.48
N CYS A 92 -16.00 0.99 3.29
CA CYS A 92 -15.15 0.22 4.17
C CYS A 92 -14.35 1.14 5.10
N PRO A 93 -14.27 0.86 6.41
CA PRO A 93 -13.40 1.62 7.30
C PRO A 93 -11.94 1.35 6.93
N THR A 94 -11.16 2.42 6.80
CA THR A 94 -9.75 2.36 6.43
C THR A 94 -8.90 3.19 7.38
N ALA A 95 -7.69 2.73 7.66
CA ALA A 95 -6.67 3.51 8.35
C ALA A 95 -5.34 3.40 7.62
N THR A 96 -4.63 4.51 7.55
CA THR A 96 -3.38 4.67 6.81
C THR A 96 -2.33 5.25 7.74
N VAL A 97 -1.13 4.67 7.72
CA VAL A 97 0.07 5.25 8.34
C VAL A 97 1.16 5.45 7.32
N LEU A 98 1.92 6.54 7.51
CA LEU A 98 3.16 6.78 6.81
C LEU A 98 4.32 6.54 7.77
N VAL A 99 5.22 5.66 7.37
CA VAL A 99 6.39 5.27 8.18
C VAL A 99 7.65 5.54 7.37
N HIS A 100 8.63 6.15 8.03
CA HIS A 100 10.00 6.23 7.52
C HIS A 100 10.78 5.04 8.05
N LEU A 101 11.30 4.21 7.15
CA LEU A 101 12.22 3.12 7.48
C LEU A 101 13.64 3.54 7.10
N PRO A 102 14.52 3.82 8.08
CA PRO A 102 15.94 4.06 7.81
C PRO A 102 16.60 2.83 7.19
N ASP A 103 17.67 3.06 6.41
CA ASP A 103 18.49 1.97 5.89
C ASP A 103 18.96 1.00 6.99
N GLY A 104 19.03 -0.29 6.64
CA GLY A 104 19.44 -1.37 7.53
C GLY A 104 18.38 -1.84 8.53
N VAL A 105 17.18 -1.24 8.55
CA VAL A 105 16.04 -1.75 9.33
C VAL A 105 15.42 -2.93 8.58
N THR A 106 15.79 -4.16 8.97
CA THR A 106 15.17 -5.39 8.47
C THR A 106 13.85 -5.65 9.20
N GLY A 107 12.86 -4.79 8.96
CA GLY A 107 11.48 -5.10 9.29
C GLY A 107 10.96 -6.25 8.41
N SER A 108 9.79 -6.80 8.73
CA SER A 108 9.26 -8.05 8.15
C SER A 108 8.89 -8.00 6.65
N THR A 109 9.30 -6.96 5.92
CA THR A 109 8.97 -6.76 4.51
C THR A 109 10.22 -6.31 3.75
N PRO A 110 10.77 -7.13 2.84
CA PRO A 110 12.04 -6.85 2.20
C PRO A 110 11.83 -5.89 1.02
N ILE A 111 11.96 -4.59 1.27
CA ILE A 111 12.21 -3.62 0.21
C ILE A 111 13.45 -2.86 0.65
N SER A 112 14.60 -3.39 0.23
CA SER A 112 15.79 -2.57 0.09
C SER A 112 15.41 -1.51 -0.96
N GLY A 113 15.42 -0.23 -0.59
CA GLY A 113 15.50 0.81 -1.61
C GLY A 113 16.77 0.61 -2.45
N PRO A 114 16.88 1.28 -3.60
CA PRO A 114 18.15 1.38 -4.33
C PRO A 114 19.27 1.72 -3.34
N ASP A 115 20.40 1.02 -3.41
CA ASP A 115 21.64 1.34 -2.68
C ASP A 115 21.64 1.34 -1.13
N GLY A 116 20.59 0.87 -0.46
CA GLY A 116 20.49 1.04 1.01
C GLY A 116 20.05 2.45 1.37
N ASP A 117 19.09 2.99 0.62
CA ASP A 117 18.43 4.24 0.95
C ASP A 117 17.23 4.01 1.88
N ASP A 118 16.99 5.02 2.71
CA ASP A 118 15.77 5.15 3.51
C ASP A 118 14.51 4.98 2.65
N VAL A 119 13.51 4.29 3.18
CA VAL A 119 12.27 3.95 2.49
C VAL A 119 11.08 4.67 3.14
N LEU A 120 10.21 5.24 2.30
CA LEU A 120 8.84 5.56 2.68
C LEU A 120 8.01 4.28 2.60
N VAL A 121 7.30 3.96 3.68
CA VAL A 121 6.20 3.00 3.64
C VAL A 121 4.87 3.72 3.84
N HIS A 122 3.98 3.55 2.87
CA HIS A 122 2.58 3.93 2.96
C HIS A 122 1.77 2.66 3.24
N PHE A 123 1.29 2.49 4.46
CA PHE A 123 0.57 1.28 4.84
C PHE A 123 -0.88 1.64 5.13
N THR A 124 -1.79 1.03 4.39
CA THR A 124 -3.24 1.17 4.60
C THR A 124 -3.86 -0.18 4.92
N ALA A 125 -4.67 -0.25 5.96
CA ALA A 125 -5.56 -1.39 6.24
C ALA A 125 -7.01 -1.01 5.99
N ALA A 126 -7.80 -1.97 5.49
CA ALA A 126 -9.22 -1.86 5.24
C ALA A 126 -9.94 -3.12 5.75
N ALA A 127 -11.15 -2.96 6.30
CA ALA A 127 -12.00 -4.11 6.62
C ALA A 127 -13.08 -4.30 5.55
N PHE A 128 -13.05 -5.45 4.87
CA PHE A 128 -13.97 -5.80 3.80
C PHE A 128 -14.28 -7.31 3.82
N ASP A 129 -15.54 -7.69 3.55
CA ASP A 129 -16.01 -9.08 3.48
C ASP A 129 -15.54 -9.99 4.64
N GLY A 130 -15.56 -9.46 5.87
CA GLY A 130 -15.10 -10.19 7.05
C GLY A 130 -13.61 -10.53 7.02
N ARG A 131 -12.78 -9.71 6.36
CA ARG A 131 -11.33 -9.82 6.27
C ARG A 131 -10.67 -8.46 6.46
N ILE A 132 -9.38 -8.46 6.78
CA ILE A 132 -8.54 -7.28 6.62
C ILE A 132 -7.85 -7.37 5.27
N CYS A 133 -7.86 -6.28 4.51
CA CYS A 133 -6.99 -6.09 3.36
C CYS A 133 -5.95 -5.03 3.70
N THR A 134 -4.73 -5.20 3.21
CA THR A 134 -3.69 -4.18 3.30
C THR A 134 -3.27 -3.73 1.92
N ILE A 135 -3.04 -2.43 1.78
CA ILE A 135 -2.46 -1.80 0.60
C ILE A 135 -1.18 -1.12 1.07
N THR A 136 -0.04 -1.62 0.63
CA THR A 136 1.26 -1.17 1.11
C THR A 136 2.11 -0.65 -0.05
N GLY A 137 2.34 0.66 -0.07
CA GLY A 137 3.24 1.35 -0.98
C GLY A 137 4.63 1.48 -0.39
N PHE A 138 5.64 1.32 -1.24
CA PHE A 138 7.05 1.42 -0.90
C PHE A 138 7.81 2.20 -1.96
N ALA A 139 8.52 3.23 -1.53
CA ALA A 139 9.29 4.08 -2.42
C ALA A 139 10.50 4.72 -1.71
N PRO A 140 11.49 5.22 -2.46
CA PRO A 140 12.59 5.99 -1.92
C PRO A 140 12.12 7.19 -1.09
N TRP A 141 12.70 7.37 0.09
CA TRP A 141 12.40 8.48 0.99
C TRP A 141 12.66 9.87 0.36
N SER A 142 13.64 9.94 -0.54
CA SER A 142 14.01 11.13 -1.30
C SER A 142 12.84 11.68 -2.14
N GLU A 143 11.95 10.80 -2.61
CA GLU A 143 10.77 11.14 -3.40
C GLU A 143 9.44 11.02 -2.63
N ARG A 144 9.48 10.92 -1.30
CA ARG A 144 8.29 10.65 -0.47
C ARG A 144 7.08 11.54 -0.79
N ALA A 145 7.27 12.82 -1.08
CA ALA A 145 6.16 13.73 -1.34
C ALA A 145 5.37 13.34 -2.61
N ARG A 146 6.08 12.89 -3.64
CA ARG A 146 5.47 12.37 -4.88
C ARG A 146 4.74 11.08 -4.59
N TRP A 147 5.41 10.13 -3.94
CA TRP A 147 4.88 8.77 -3.77
C TRP A 147 3.76 8.69 -2.74
N THR A 148 3.81 9.48 -1.66
CA THR A 148 2.67 9.62 -0.74
C THR A 148 1.42 10.05 -1.48
N HIS A 149 1.52 11.03 -2.39
CA HIS A 149 0.37 11.48 -3.18
C HIS A 149 -0.16 10.40 -4.10
N VAL A 150 0.73 9.68 -4.81
CA VAL A 150 0.34 8.55 -5.69
C VAL A 150 -0.37 7.45 -4.91
N TYR A 151 0.14 7.09 -3.72
CA TYR A 151 -0.47 6.04 -2.90
C TYR A 151 -1.79 6.48 -2.24
N ASP A 152 -1.90 7.75 -1.83
CA ASP A 152 -3.17 8.32 -1.36
C ASP A 152 -4.24 8.28 -2.45
N GLU A 153 -3.90 8.63 -3.70
CA GLU A 153 -4.82 8.53 -4.84
C GLU A 153 -5.22 7.08 -5.11
N ALA A 154 -4.25 6.15 -5.12
CA ALA A 154 -4.51 4.73 -5.31
C ALA A 154 -5.48 4.19 -4.24
N VAL A 155 -5.25 4.48 -2.96
CA VAL A 155 -6.14 4.10 -1.86
C VAL A 155 -7.52 4.73 -2.03
N SER A 156 -7.60 6.02 -2.37
CA SER A 156 -8.89 6.70 -2.55
C SER A 156 -9.73 6.16 -3.70
N SER A 157 -9.07 5.57 -4.71
CA SER A 157 -9.70 4.95 -5.88
C SER A 157 -10.16 3.51 -5.65
N CYS A 158 -9.79 2.90 -4.52
CA CYS A 158 -10.06 1.49 -4.28
C CYS A 158 -11.55 1.15 -4.35
N ARG A 159 -11.85 0.00 -4.95
CA ARG A 159 -13.13 -0.70 -4.80
C ARG A 159 -12.89 -2.09 -4.26
N PHE A 160 -13.70 -2.50 -3.29
CA PHE A 160 -13.64 -3.81 -2.67
C PHE A 160 -14.83 -4.65 -3.18
N LEU A 161 -14.52 -5.74 -3.90
CA LEU A 161 -15.44 -6.51 -4.76
C LEU A 161 -15.60 -7.96 -4.32
#